data_AF-A0A6P6NRU9-F1
#
_entry.id   AF-A0A6P6NRU9-F1
#
_cell.length_a   1.000
_cell.length_b   1.000
_cell.length_c   1.000
_cell.angle_alpha   90.00
_cell.angle_beta   90.00
_cell.angle_gamma   90.00
#
_symmetry.space_group_name_H-M   'P 1'
#
loop_
_entity.id
_entity.type
_entity.pdbx_description
1 polymer ?
#
loop_
_entity_poly.entity_id
_entity_poly.type
_entity_poly.pdbx_seq_one_letter_code
_entity_poly.pdbx_strand_id
1 'polypeptide(L)'
;MDLLCSCRTRTRTSVCRLCLLLSLLCVCAHVYMQLQAPRKHSQHHHRSVATATDAAADAGSTCCSALHHHRRRVSRWKIRLEPWAAGTGGFQEEADRFLRYISTPQLSCQRPASVPPVFDAVHHGSWLLCLDHRFSLVQRIVSKHCRVYSLRLGAEDDSLERVLAGSGCEVHCFDPSISRAHLQEGNMWLHRLSVDWRDPNPAVPVQRLHSGSKKLSAILSHFGHRRVDVLKVDLESAEWKILENLILEQVLDSVGLLLLELHLQWAGFEVGGDEPSVVRY
;
A
#
# COMPACT_ATOMS: atom_id res chain seq x y z
N MET A 1 -11.72 69.12 -9.02
CA MET A 1 -12.88 68.25 -8.81
C MET A 1 -12.35 66.89 -8.40
N ASP A 2 -12.15 66.75 -7.10
CA ASP A 2 -11.65 65.53 -6.46
C ASP A 2 -12.79 64.52 -6.28
N LEU A 3 -12.52 63.26 -6.60
CA LEU A 3 -13.36 62.12 -6.24
C LEU A 3 -12.43 61.04 -5.68
N LEU A 4 -12.35 60.98 -4.36
CA LEU A 4 -11.76 59.87 -3.62
C LEU A 4 -12.66 59.51 -2.43
N CYS A 5 -12.68 58.19 -2.20
CA CYS A 5 -13.09 57.50 -0.98
C CYS A 5 -14.57 57.12 -0.83
N SER A 6 -14.87 55.83 -1.02
CA SER A 6 -15.36 54.94 0.05
C SER A 6 -15.79 53.58 -0.51
N CYS A 7 -15.00 52.52 -0.31
CA CYS A 7 -15.51 51.16 -0.13
C CYS A 7 -14.39 50.19 0.28
N ARG A 8 -14.02 50.14 1.58
CA ARG A 8 -13.06 49.13 2.07
C ARG A 8 -13.27 48.74 3.53
N THR A 9 -14.45 48.20 3.86
CA THR A 9 -14.71 47.68 5.22
C THR A 9 -15.55 46.39 5.30
N ARG A 10 -16.12 45.86 4.20
CA ARG A 10 -17.02 44.69 4.26
C ARG A 10 -16.37 43.32 4.04
N THR A 11 -15.14 43.27 3.49
CA THR A 11 -14.46 42.00 3.15
C THR A 11 -13.61 41.42 4.29
N ARG A 12 -13.03 42.26 5.15
CA ARG A 12 -12.18 41.81 6.27
C ARG A 12 -12.94 41.07 7.38
N THR A 13 -14.17 41.49 7.67
CA THR A 13 -15.02 40.87 8.70
C THR A 13 -15.53 39.50 8.29
N SER A 14 -15.82 39.28 7.00
CA SER A 14 -16.24 37.97 6.49
C SER A 14 -15.09 36.96 6.48
N VAL A 15 -13.88 37.38 6.14
CA VAL A 15 -12.67 36.53 6.18
C VAL A 15 -12.32 36.14 7.62
N CYS A 16 -12.36 37.08 8.58
CA CYS A 16 -12.15 36.74 9.99
C CYS A 16 -13.20 35.75 10.53
N ARG A 17 -14.46 35.87 10.13
CA ARG A 17 -15.52 34.93 10.53
C ARG A 17 -15.31 33.53 9.95
N LEU A 18 -14.88 33.43 8.70
CA LEU A 18 -14.57 32.14 8.07
C LEU A 18 -13.34 31.47 8.73
N CYS A 19 -12.29 32.24 9.02
CA CYS A 19 -11.10 31.72 9.72
C CYS A 19 -11.43 31.22 11.14
N LEU A 20 -12.29 31.95 11.88
CA LEU A 20 -12.74 31.52 13.20
C LEU A 20 -13.62 30.25 13.16
N LEU A 21 -14.44 30.08 12.12
CA LEU A 21 -15.24 28.88 11.96
C LEU A 21 -14.37 27.66 11.60
N LEU A 22 -13.39 27.83 10.71
CA LEU A 22 -12.46 26.77 10.34
C LEU A 22 -11.57 26.34 11.52
N SER A 23 -11.10 27.29 12.34
CA SER A 23 -10.33 26.94 13.54
C SER A 23 -11.19 26.22 14.58
N LEU A 24 -12.45 26.64 14.78
CA LEU A 24 -13.37 25.95 15.67
C LEU A 24 -13.65 24.52 15.22
N LEU A 25 -13.86 24.31 13.90
CA LEU A 25 -14.05 22.98 13.33
C LEU A 25 -12.81 22.09 13.50
N CYS A 26 -11.61 22.64 13.32
CA CYS A 26 -10.36 21.91 13.56
C CYS A 26 -10.21 21.50 15.03
N VAL A 27 -10.51 22.41 15.97
CA VAL A 27 -10.47 22.10 17.41
C VAL A 27 -11.51 21.03 17.77
N CYS A 28 -12.73 21.14 17.24
CA CYS A 28 -13.78 20.13 17.45
C CYS A 28 -13.39 18.76 16.89
N ALA A 29 -12.79 18.70 15.70
CA ALA A 29 -12.29 17.46 15.11
C ALA A 29 -11.14 16.88 15.95
N HIS A 30 -10.24 17.72 16.46
CA HIS A 30 -9.14 17.27 17.31
C HIS A 30 -9.63 16.72 18.65
N VAL A 31 -10.61 17.38 19.27
CA VAL A 31 -11.27 16.92 20.51
C VAL A 31 -12.05 15.63 20.25
N TYR A 32 -12.76 15.52 19.13
CA TYR A 32 -13.49 14.31 18.74
C TYR A 32 -12.54 13.11 18.56
N MET A 33 -11.41 13.32 17.89
CA MET A 33 -10.37 12.28 17.73
C MET A 33 -9.71 11.90 19.06
N GLN A 34 -9.49 12.87 19.96
CA GLN A 34 -8.99 12.62 21.32
C GLN A 34 -10.00 11.84 22.19
N LEU A 35 -11.30 12.08 22.02
CA LEU A 35 -12.36 11.36 22.75
C LEU A 35 -12.60 9.94 22.22
N GLN A 36 -12.27 9.66 20.95
CA GLN A 36 -12.33 8.31 20.37
C GLN A 36 -11.06 7.47 20.61
N ALA A 37 -9.99 8.07 21.15
CA ALA A 37 -8.82 7.31 21.57
C ALA A 37 -9.15 6.49 22.84
N PRO A 38 -9.04 5.15 22.80
CA PRO A 38 -9.31 4.33 23.98
C PRO A 38 -8.27 4.61 25.07
N ARG A 39 -8.73 5.03 26.26
CA ARG A 39 -7.91 5.16 27.47
C ARG A 39 -7.28 3.81 27.82
N LYS A 40 -5.97 3.66 27.61
CA LYS A 40 -5.20 2.54 28.16
C LYS A 40 -5.06 2.72 29.67
N HIS A 41 -5.82 1.95 30.44
CA HIS A 41 -5.52 1.75 31.87
C HIS A 41 -4.24 0.93 31.99
N SER A 42 -3.20 1.53 32.57
CA SER A 42 -1.99 0.83 32.98
C SER A 42 -2.30 0.02 34.24
N GLN A 43 -2.50 -1.29 34.10
CA GLN A 43 -2.44 -2.22 35.23
C GLN A 43 -1.01 -2.74 35.36
N HIS A 44 -0.33 -2.30 36.41
CA HIS A 44 0.91 -2.90 36.89
C HIS A 44 0.61 -4.31 37.40
N HIS A 45 0.96 -5.34 36.62
CA HIS A 45 1.07 -6.70 37.12
C HIS A 45 2.52 -6.97 37.53
N HIS A 46 2.72 -7.12 38.84
CA HIS A 46 3.93 -7.67 39.43
C HIS A 46 4.24 -9.05 38.85
N ARG A 47 5.42 -9.20 38.26
CA ARG A 47 5.96 -10.46 37.75
C ARG A 47 6.61 -11.22 38.90
N SER A 48 5.92 -12.22 39.44
CA SER A 48 6.54 -13.23 40.29
C SER A 48 7.29 -14.23 39.42
N VAL A 49 8.58 -14.39 39.67
CA VAL A 49 9.46 -15.37 39.04
C VAL A 49 9.22 -16.72 39.72
N ALA A 50 8.77 -17.71 38.95
CA ALA A 50 8.80 -19.11 39.36
C ALA A 50 9.70 -19.86 38.37
N THR A 51 10.82 -20.34 38.89
CA THR A 51 11.74 -21.28 38.25
C THR A 51 11.11 -22.66 38.20
N ALA A 52 11.06 -23.29 37.03
CA ALA A 52 10.72 -24.70 36.88
C ALA A 52 11.85 -25.38 36.10
N THR A 53 12.49 -26.31 36.79
CA THR A 53 13.56 -27.23 36.36
C THR A 53 13.04 -28.34 35.46
N ASP A 54 13.95 -28.84 34.61
CA ASP A 54 13.80 -29.97 33.70
C ASP A 54 13.23 -31.25 34.32
N ALA A 55 12.44 -31.97 33.52
CA ALA A 55 12.43 -33.44 33.49
C ALA A 55 11.87 -33.94 32.15
N ALA A 56 12.69 -34.71 31.45
CA ALA A 56 12.34 -35.46 30.25
C ALA A 56 11.67 -36.79 30.61
N ALA A 57 10.66 -37.23 29.84
CA ALA A 57 10.42 -38.64 29.55
C ALA A 57 9.45 -38.82 28.36
N ASP A 58 9.86 -39.79 27.55
CA ASP A 58 9.42 -40.29 26.26
C ASP A 58 8.05 -41.01 26.25
N ALA A 59 7.31 -40.96 25.14
CA ALA A 59 6.55 -42.09 24.54
C ALA A 59 5.69 -41.61 23.35
N GLY A 60 5.82 -42.31 22.22
CA GLY A 60 5.38 -41.88 20.91
C GLY A 60 3.92 -42.12 20.53
N SER A 61 3.52 -41.49 19.43
CA SER A 61 2.40 -41.89 18.58
C SER A 61 2.43 -41.11 17.27
N THR A 62 2.81 -41.80 16.20
CA THR A 62 2.82 -41.37 14.81
C THR A 62 1.41 -41.07 14.32
N CYS A 63 1.15 -39.88 13.76
CA CYS A 63 0.23 -39.73 12.62
C CYS A 63 0.32 -38.35 11.96
N CYS A 64 0.54 -38.37 10.64
CA CYS A 64 0.31 -37.29 9.67
C CYS A 64 1.15 -36.00 9.80
N SER A 65 2.32 -35.99 9.14
CA SER A 65 3.03 -34.76 8.79
C SER A 65 2.22 -33.96 7.78
N ALA A 66 1.48 -32.95 8.24
CA ALA A 66 1.06 -31.86 7.37
C ALA A 66 2.33 -31.24 6.77
N LEU A 67 2.40 -31.14 5.43
CA LEU A 67 3.39 -30.34 4.74
C LEU A 67 3.18 -28.86 5.12
N HIS A 68 3.66 -28.49 6.30
CA HIS A 68 3.95 -27.10 6.60
C HIS A 68 5.16 -26.73 5.75
N HIS A 69 4.90 -26.15 4.58
CA HIS A 69 5.86 -25.26 3.97
C HIS A 69 6.17 -24.16 4.99
N HIS A 70 7.18 -24.40 5.82
CA HIS A 70 7.83 -23.38 6.62
C HIS A 70 8.52 -22.42 5.65
N ARG A 71 7.75 -21.54 5.01
CA ARG A 71 8.27 -20.25 4.54
C ARG A 71 8.92 -19.63 5.78
N ARG A 72 10.25 -19.62 5.82
CA ARG A 72 11.02 -18.97 6.89
C ARG A 72 10.46 -17.55 7.02
N ARG A 73 9.75 -17.27 8.12
CA ARG A 73 9.34 -15.89 8.44
C ARG A 73 10.62 -15.09 8.61
N VAL A 74 10.98 -14.31 7.60
CA VAL A 74 12.07 -13.33 7.74
C VAL A 74 11.62 -12.38 8.84
N SER A 75 12.37 -12.34 9.94
CA SER A 75 12.09 -11.42 11.03
C SER A 75 12.18 -9.99 10.48
N ARG A 76 11.10 -9.21 10.61
CA ARG A 76 10.97 -7.83 10.08
C ARG A 76 12.17 -6.92 10.40
N TRP A 77 12.86 -7.17 11.51
CA TRP A 77 14.02 -6.41 11.98
C TRP A 77 15.35 -6.77 11.29
N LYS A 78 15.37 -7.65 10.28
CA LYS A 78 16.56 -8.00 9.50
C LYS A 78 16.44 -7.55 8.05
N ILE A 79 16.02 -6.29 7.82
CA ILE A 79 16.31 -5.66 6.54
C ILE A 79 17.81 -5.37 6.53
N ARG A 80 18.55 -6.15 5.76
CA ARG A 80 19.95 -5.84 5.49
C ARG A 80 19.96 -4.64 4.55
N LEU A 81 20.28 -3.47 5.09
CA LEU A 81 20.55 -2.32 4.25
C LEU A 81 21.69 -2.67 3.30
N GLU A 82 21.51 -2.35 2.04
CA GLU A 82 22.59 -2.46 1.08
C GLU A 82 23.79 -1.61 1.53
N PRO A 83 25.04 -2.00 1.22
CA PRO A 83 26.23 -1.28 1.69
C PRO A 83 26.21 0.23 1.37
N TRP A 84 25.59 0.61 0.25
CA TRP A 84 25.42 2.00 -0.16
C TRP A 84 24.40 2.81 0.67
N ALA A 85 23.56 2.14 1.45
CA ALA A 85 22.59 2.75 2.38
C ALA A 85 23.04 2.68 3.86
N ALA A 86 24.22 2.09 4.13
CA ALA A 86 24.70 1.83 5.49
C ALA A 86 25.55 2.97 6.10
N GLY A 87 25.80 4.07 5.36
CA GLY A 87 26.56 5.21 5.85
C GLY A 87 25.78 6.08 6.86
N THR A 88 26.48 6.87 7.68
CA THR A 88 25.88 7.86 8.59
C THR A 88 25.77 9.22 7.89
N GLY A 89 24.81 9.37 6.96
CA GLY A 89 24.42 10.67 6.40
C GLY A 89 23.44 11.43 7.30
N GLY A 90 23.43 12.75 7.20
CA GLY A 90 22.39 13.63 7.78
C GLY A 90 21.06 13.54 7.02
N PHE A 91 19.99 14.13 7.56
CA PHE A 91 18.64 14.05 6.98
C PHE A 91 18.59 14.44 5.49
N GLN A 92 19.18 15.59 5.16
CA GLN A 92 19.20 16.11 3.79
C GLN A 92 19.92 15.16 2.82
N GLU A 93 21.05 14.61 3.25
CA GLU A 93 21.85 13.69 2.44
C GLU A 93 21.09 12.37 2.18
N GLU A 94 20.38 11.86 3.19
CA GLU A 94 19.54 10.67 3.06
C GLU A 94 18.33 10.93 2.16
N ALA A 95 17.69 12.09 2.29
CA ALA A 95 16.56 12.49 1.46
C ALA A 95 16.99 12.65 -0.01
N ASP A 96 18.09 13.34 -0.26
CA ASP A 96 18.64 13.53 -1.61
C ASP A 96 19.07 12.19 -2.23
N ARG A 97 19.67 11.29 -1.44
CA ARG A 97 20.02 9.93 -1.87
C ARG A 97 18.78 9.14 -2.28
N PHE A 98 17.74 9.15 -1.44
CA PHE A 98 16.50 8.44 -1.70
C PHE A 98 15.79 9.00 -2.95
N LEU A 99 15.60 10.33 -3.02
CA LEU A 99 14.96 11.00 -4.15
C LEU A 99 15.71 10.72 -5.46
N ARG A 100 17.04 10.75 -5.44
CA ARG A 100 17.86 10.38 -6.60
C ARG A 100 17.65 8.93 -7.00
N TYR A 101 17.60 8.00 -6.04
CA TYR A 101 17.38 6.59 -6.33
C TYR A 101 16.03 6.35 -7.02
N ILE A 102 14.93 6.90 -6.49
CA ILE A 102 13.59 6.68 -7.05
C ILE A 102 13.34 7.44 -8.36
N SER A 103 14.07 8.54 -8.59
CA SER A 103 13.95 9.34 -9.82
C SER A 103 14.90 8.93 -10.94
N THR A 104 15.88 8.07 -10.65
CA THR A 104 16.84 7.58 -11.65
C THR A 104 16.36 6.25 -12.22
N PRO A 105 16.00 6.17 -13.52
CA PRO A 105 15.63 4.92 -14.15
C PRO A 105 16.80 3.92 -14.10
N GLN A 106 16.60 2.78 -13.47
CA GLN A 106 17.60 1.71 -13.40
C GLN A 106 17.62 0.86 -14.68
N LEU A 107 16.51 0.85 -15.42
CA LEU A 107 16.34 0.12 -16.66
C LEU A 107 15.51 0.96 -17.65
N SER A 108 15.96 1.04 -18.90
CA SER A 108 15.19 1.68 -19.97
C SER A 108 14.24 0.69 -20.62
N CYS A 109 12.95 1.01 -20.62
CA CYS A 109 11.97 0.32 -21.45
C CYS A 109 12.10 0.81 -22.90
N GLN A 110 12.29 -0.07 -23.87
CA GLN A 110 12.40 0.32 -25.28
C GLN A 110 11.03 0.59 -25.90
N ARG A 111 9.97 -0.02 -25.33
CA ARG A 111 8.59 0.12 -25.78
C ARG A 111 7.68 0.53 -24.62
N PRO A 112 7.81 1.76 -24.11
CA PRO A 112 6.82 2.29 -23.18
C PRO A 112 5.51 2.55 -23.93
N ALA A 113 4.38 2.21 -23.32
CA ALA A 113 3.08 2.54 -23.87
C ALA A 113 2.11 2.96 -22.77
N SER A 114 1.42 4.07 -22.99
CA SER A 114 0.07 4.26 -22.47
C SER A 114 -0.85 3.32 -23.26
N VAL A 115 -1.78 2.66 -22.57
CA VAL A 115 -2.42 1.38 -22.94
C VAL A 115 -2.96 1.27 -24.40
N PRO A 116 -2.95 0.08 -25.06
CA PRO A 116 -3.57 -0.16 -26.38
C PRO A 116 -5.09 -0.43 -26.32
N PRO A 117 -5.90 -0.18 -27.38
CA PRO A 117 -5.53 -0.01 -28.77
C PRO A 117 -5.44 1.47 -29.16
N VAL A 118 -4.79 1.76 -30.28
CA VAL A 118 -4.70 3.08 -30.94
C VAL A 118 -3.44 3.89 -30.58
N PHE A 119 -2.63 4.05 -31.62
CA PHE A 119 -1.75 5.18 -31.80
C PHE A 119 -2.54 6.47 -31.62
N ASP A 120 -2.51 7.07 -30.44
CA ASP A 120 -2.59 8.52 -30.30
C ASP A 120 -2.06 8.88 -28.92
N ALA A 121 -1.03 9.73 -28.93
CA ALA A 121 -0.34 10.25 -27.76
C ALA A 121 -1.22 11.25 -27.01
N VAL A 122 -2.38 10.82 -26.53
CA VAL A 122 -3.18 11.56 -25.57
C VAL A 122 -3.01 10.88 -24.23
N HIS A 123 -2.27 11.55 -23.36
CA HIS A 123 -2.01 11.16 -21.98
C HIS A 123 -3.33 10.92 -21.23
N HIS A 124 -3.83 9.68 -21.26
CA HIS A 124 -5.02 9.26 -20.53
C HIS A 124 -4.69 8.52 -19.24
N GLY A 125 -3.55 8.84 -18.61
CA GLY A 125 -3.15 8.32 -17.31
C GLY A 125 -1.66 8.51 -17.06
N SER A 126 -1.25 8.69 -15.79
CA SER A 126 0.15 8.78 -15.36
C SER A 126 0.92 7.45 -15.51
N TRP A 127 0.20 6.36 -15.75
CA TRP A 127 0.75 5.01 -15.75
C TRP A 127 1.26 4.57 -17.13
N LEU A 128 2.51 4.09 -17.16
CA LEU A 128 3.15 3.55 -18.36
C LEU A 128 3.40 2.06 -18.23
N LEU A 129 3.00 1.28 -19.24
CA LEU A 129 3.33 -0.13 -19.35
C LEU A 129 4.66 -0.30 -20.08
N CYS A 130 5.52 -1.17 -19.56
CA CYS A 130 6.68 -1.62 -20.33
C CYS A 130 6.33 -2.82 -21.20
N LEU A 131 6.29 -2.62 -22.51
CA LEU A 131 5.89 -3.60 -23.52
C LEU A 131 7.10 -4.24 -24.23
N ASP A 132 8.26 -4.24 -23.59
CA ASP A 132 9.42 -4.95 -24.10
C ASP A 132 9.13 -6.46 -24.18
N HIS A 133 9.44 -7.06 -25.33
CA HIS A 133 9.27 -8.50 -25.54
C HIS A 133 10.05 -9.36 -24.54
N ARG A 134 11.09 -8.79 -23.92
CA ARG A 134 11.91 -9.41 -22.87
C ARG A 134 11.09 -9.81 -21.63
N PHE A 135 9.95 -9.15 -21.38
CA PHE A 135 9.14 -9.35 -20.18
C PHE A 135 7.81 -10.08 -20.44
N SER A 136 7.57 -10.58 -21.66
CA SER A 136 6.40 -11.38 -22.07
C SER A 136 5.00 -10.74 -21.93
N LEU A 137 4.89 -9.52 -21.38
CA LEU A 137 3.61 -8.87 -21.11
C LEU A 137 2.78 -8.66 -22.39
N VAL A 138 3.41 -8.21 -23.47
CA VAL A 138 2.74 -8.03 -24.79
C VAL A 138 2.11 -9.33 -25.27
N GLN A 139 2.86 -10.43 -25.20
CA GLN A 139 2.38 -11.73 -25.65
C GLN A 139 1.17 -12.19 -24.81
N ARG A 140 1.16 -11.91 -23.50
CA ARG A 140 0.04 -12.22 -22.62
C ARG A 140 -1.20 -11.38 -22.91
N ILE A 141 -1.03 -10.10 -23.21
CA ILE A 141 -2.12 -9.21 -23.62
C ILE A 141 -2.72 -9.68 -24.95
N VAL A 142 -1.88 -9.89 -25.97
CA VAL A 142 -2.33 -10.34 -27.30
C VAL A 142 -3.03 -11.70 -27.25
N SER A 143 -2.53 -12.63 -26.42
CA SER A 143 -3.15 -13.95 -26.24
C SER A 143 -4.34 -13.95 -25.28
N LYS A 144 -4.72 -12.81 -24.70
CA LYS A 144 -5.81 -12.68 -23.70
C LYS A 144 -5.62 -13.59 -22.47
N HIS A 145 -4.36 -13.84 -22.12
CA HIS A 145 -3.94 -14.61 -20.94
C HIS A 145 -3.13 -13.72 -19.98
N CYS A 146 -3.60 -12.49 -19.81
CA CYS A 146 -3.06 -11.50 -18.90
C CYS A 146 -3.97 -11.33 -17.68
N ARG A 147 -3.36 -11.26 -16.50
CA ARG A 147 -4.03 -10.95 -15.24
C ARG A 147 -3.48 -9.68 -14.62
N VAL A 148 -4.38 -8.76 -14.26
CA VAL A 148 -4.04 -7.45 -13.72
C VAL A 148 -4.66 -7.32 -12.34
N TYR A 149 -3.84 -6.97 -11.36
CA TYR A 149 -4.30 -6.57 -10.03
C TYR A 149 -4.06 -5.07 -9.85
N SER A 150 -5.09 -4.34 -9.46
CA SER A 150 -5.02 -2.92 -9.11
C SER A 150 -5.43 -2.73 -7.66
N LEU A 151 -4.52 -2.21 -6.83
CA LEU A 151 -4.74 -1.91 -5.42
C LEU A 151 -4.91 -0.40 -5.30
N ARG A 152 -6.08 0.04 -4.80
CA ARG A 152 -6.43 1.47 -4.71
C ARG A 152 -7.17 1.84 -3.43
N LEU A 153 -7.13 3.12 -3.07
CA LEU A 153 -7.92 3.70 -1.99
C LEU A 153 -8.78 4.86 -2.52
N GLY A 154 -10.00 4.56 -2.98
CA GLY A 154 -10.95 5.58 -3.44
C GLY A 154 -11.19 5.57 -4.94
N ALA A 155 -11.98 6.56 -5.39
CA ALA A 155 -12.47 6.69 -6.76
C ALA A 155 -11.41 7.32 -7.70
N GLU A 156 -10.24 6.70 -7.74
CA GLU A 156 -9.10 7.07 -8.58
C GLU A 156 -9.32 6.76 -10.07
N ASP A 157 -8.46 7.33 -10.91
CA ASP A 157 -8.42 7.03 -12.35
C ASP A 157 -8.15 5.53 -12.61
N ASP A 158 -9.16 4.88 -13.19
CA ASP A 158 -9.19 3.47 -13.59
C ASP A 158 -9.08 3.29 -15.11
N SER A 159 -8.61 4.32 -15.82
CA SER A 159 -8.32 4.30 -17.26
C SER A 159 -7.48 3.08 -17.67
N LEU A 160 -6.38 2.82 -16.96
CA LEU A 160 -5.48 1.70 -17.24
C LEU A 160 -6.22 0.36 -17.15
N GLU A 161 -6.99 0.18 -16.08
CA GLU A 161 -7.76 -1.01 -15.76
C GLU A 161 -8.82 -1.26 -16.84
N ARG A 162 -9.57 -0.23 -17.23
CA ARG A 162 -10.58 -0.33 -18.28
C ARG A 162 -9.96 -0.71 -19.63
N VAL A 163 -8.84 -0.10 -19.99
CA VAL A 163 -8.22 -0.40 -21.28
C VAL A 163 -7.61 -1.82 -21.31
N LEU A 164 -7.00 -2.28 -20.21
CA LEU A 164 -6.52 -3.66 -20.09
C LEU A 164 -7.68 -4.67 -20.11
N ALA A 165 -8.79 -4.38 -19.42
CA ALA A 165 -10.00 -5.20 -19.46
C ALA A 165 -10.59 -5.28 -20.88
N GLY A 166 -10.63 -4.13 -21.59
CA GLY A 166 -11.05 -4.03 -22.99
C GLY A 166 -10.15 -4.79 -23.97
N SER A 167 -8.86 -4.91 -23.64
CA SER A 167 -7.89 -5.74 -24.37
C SER A 167 -8.04 -7.25 -24.11
N GLY A 168 -8.94 -7.64 -23.19
CA GLY A 168 -9.20 -9.04 -22.86
C GLY A 168 -8.44 -9.57 -21.65
N CYS A 169 -7.80 -8.72 -20.85
CA CYS A 169 -7.19 -9.14 -19.59
C CYS A 169 -8.26 -9.37 -18.52
N GLU A 170 -8.00 -10.32 -17.63
CA GLU A 170 -8.74 -10.48 -16.38
C GLU A 170 -8.22 -9.45 -15.38
N VAL A 171 -9.04 -8.46 -15.04
CA VAL A 171 -8.65 -7.34 -14.18
C VAL A 171 -9.35 -7.44 -12.84
N HIS A 172 -8.60 -7.35 -11.74
CA HIS A 172 -9.14 -7.32 -10.38
C HIS A 172 -8.72 -6.03 -9.69
N CYS A 173 -9.71 -5.23 -9.31
CA CYS A 173 -9.51 -3.99 -8.58
C CYS A 173 -9.93 -4.19 -7.12
N PHE A 174 -9.02 -3.89 -6.20
CA PHE A 174 -9.19 -4.04 -4.76
C PHE A 174 -9.29 -2.66 -4.13
N ASP A 175 -10.48 -2.30 -3.64
CA ASP A 175 -10.77 -0.98 -3.08
C ASP A 175 -11.81 -1.08 -1.96
N PRO A 176 -11.47 -0.71 -0.71
CA PRO A 176 -12.40 -0.77 0.41
C PRO A 176 -13.58 0.20 0.31
N SER A 177 -13.49 1.22 -0.54
CA SER A 177 -14.54 2.23 -0.76
C SER A 177 -15.71 1.71 -1.61
N ILE A 178 -15.54 0.60 -2.33
CA ILE A 178 -16.58 -0.02 -3.14
C ILE A 178 -17.78 -0.39 -2.24
N SER A 179 -18.99 -0.02 -2.66
CA SER A 179 -20.20 -0.19 -1.86
C SER A 179 -20.61 -1.66 -1.65
N ARG A 180 -20.35 -2.54 -2.63
CA ARG A 180 -20.72 -3.96 -2.64
C ARG A 180 -19.50 -4.86 -2.55
N ALA A 181 -19.65 -6.04 -1.95
CA ALA A 181 -18.54 -6.98 -1.76
C ALA A 181 -17.83 -7.35 -3.07
N HIS A 182 -18.62 -7.65 -4.11
CA HIS A 182 -18.15 -8.01 -5.43
C HIS A 182 -19.05 -7.37 -6.49
N LEU A 183 -18.44 -6.69 -7.45
CA LEU A 183 -19.07 -6.21 -8.68
C LEU A 183 -18.27 -6.68 -9.87
N GLN A 184 -18.93 -6.90 -11.00
CA GLN A 184 -18.29 -7.27 -12.25
C GLN A 184 -18.76 -6.34 -13.36
N GLU A 185 -17.80 -5.77 -14.08
CA GLU A 185 -17.99 -4.87 -15.20
C GLU A 185 -17.19 -5.40 -16.40
N GLY A 186 -17.81 -6.26 -17.21
CA GLY A 186 -17.12 -6.96 -18.29
C GLY A 186 -16.02 -7.90 -17.77
N ASN A 187 -14.77 -7.66 -18.19
CA ASN A 187 -13.59 -8.41 -17.72
C ASN A 187 -12.94 -7.83 -16.45
N MET A 188 -13.60 -6.84 -15.82
CA MET A 188 -13.12 -6.19 -14.61
C MET A 188 -13.94 -6.62 -13.40
N TRP A 189 -13.25 -7.11 -12.38
CA TRP A 189 -13.77 -7.53 -11.09
C TRP A 189 -13.43 -6.47 -10.05
N LEU A 190 -14.44 -5.96 -9.36
CA LEU A 190 -14.30 -4.95 -8.32
C LEU A 190 -14.56 -5.60 -6.96
N HIS A 191 -13.58 -5.55 -6.08
CA HIS A 191 -13.61 -6.21 -4.77
C HIS A 191 -13.56 -5.16 -3.65
N ARG A 192 -14.55 -5.18 -2.76
CA ARG A 192 -14.51 -4.40 -1.51
C ARG A 192 -13.55 -5.02 -0.51
N LEU A 193 -12.26 -4.86 -0.78
CA LEU A 193 -11.17 -5.47 -0.04
C LEU A 193 -9.95 -4.55 -0.12
N SER A 194 -9.38 -4.24 1.03
CA SER A 194 -8.10 -3.54 1.20
C SER A 194 -6.95 -4.55 1.27
N VAL A 195 -5.76 -4.12 0.86
CA VAL A 195 -4.53 -4.88 1.04
C VAL A 195 -3.81 -4.42 2.29
N ASP A 196 -3.37 -5.37 3.10
CA ASP A 196 -2.69 -5.13 4.38
C ASP A 196 -1.29 -5.75 4.38
N TRP A 197 -0.40 -5.26 5.26
CA TRP A 197 0.93 -5.83 5.51
C TRP A 197 0.99 -6.62 6.82
N ARG A 198 -0.03 -6.52 7.67
CA ARG A 198 -0.09 -7.18 8.98
C ARG A 198 -0.68 -8.58 8.85
N ASP A 199 -0.18 -9.49 9.67
CA ASP A 199 -0.91 -10.73 9.90
C ASP A 199 -2.22 -10.40 10.63
N PRO A 200 -3.32 -11.09 10.32
CA PRO A 200 -4.53 -10.98 11.13
C PRO A 200 -4.20 -11.30 12.59
N ASN A 201 -4.62 -10.44 13.51
CA ASN A 201 -4.36 -10.66 14.94
C ASN A 201 -5.07 -11.94 15.40
N PRO A 202 -4.36 -12.99 15.87
CA PRO A 202 -4.96 -14.26 16.25
C PRO A 202 -5.92 -14.13 17.45
N ALA A 203 -5.80 -13.07 18.24
CA ALA A 203 -6.70 -12.78 19.35
C ALA A 203 -8.02 -12.11 18.91
N VAL A 204 -8.13 -11.67 17.65
CA VAL A 204 -9.37 -11.12 17.10
C VAL A 204 -10.18 -12.27 16.50
N PRO A 205 -11.43 -12.50 16.94
CA PRO A 205 -12.27 -13.53 16.33
C PRO A 205 -12.40 -13.33 14.83
N VAL A 206 -12.39 -14.41 14.03
CA VAL A 206 -12.50 -14.38 12.56
C VAL A 206 -13.73 -13.58 12.09
N GLN A 207 -14.78 -13.53 12.91
CA GLN A 207 -16.01 -12.75 12.67
C GLN A 207 -15.86 -11.23 12.90
N ARG A 208 -14.83 -10.78 13.65
CA ARG A 208 -14.50 -9.38 13.94
C ARG A 208 -13.22 -8.89 13.26
N LEU A 209 -12.41 -9.80 12.72
CA LEU A 209 -11.42 -9.50 11.72
C LEU A 209 -12.18 -8.87 10.57
N HIS A 210 -12.08 -7.55 10.42
CA HIS A 210 -12.70 -6.82 9.33
C HIS A 210 -12.46 -7.61 8.05
N SER A 211 -13.51 -8.20 7.48
CA SER A 211 -13.47 -9.06 6.30
C SER A 211 -12.93 -8.34 5.06
N GLY A 212 -12.57 -7.08 5.21
CA GLY A 212 -12.11 -6.16 4.20
C GLY A 212 -10.62 -5.86 4.21
N SER A 213 -9.73 -6.55 4.95
CA SER A 213 -8.27 -6.44 4.68
C SER A 213 -7.55 -7.79 4.66
N LYS A 214 -6.64 -7.99 3.69
CA LYS A 214 -5.84 -9.22 3.53
C LYS A 214 -4.46 -8.88 2.95
N LYS A 215 -3.45 -9.68 3.27
CA LYS A 215 -2.17 -9.64 2.56
C LYS A 215 -2.34 -10.05 1.10
N LEU A 216 -1.53 -9.49 0.20
CA LEU A 216 -1.57 -9.82 -1.22
C LEU A 216 -1.34 -11.33 -1.47
N SER A 217 -0.44 -11.95 -0.71
CA SER A 217 -0.19 -13.40 -0.77
C SER A 217 -1.46 -14.23 -0.45
N ALA A 218 -2.24 -13.80 0.53
CA ALA A 218 -3.50 -14.44 0.89
C ALA A 218 -4.59 -14.19 -0.15
N ILE A 219 -4.62 -13.02 -0.79
CA ILE A 219 -5.53 -12.69 -1.89
C ILE A 219 -5.25 -13.61 -3.09
N LEU A 220 -3.99 -13.68 -3.52
CA LEU A 220 -3.57 -14.59 -4.60
C LEU A 220 -3.99 -16.03 -4.31
N SER A 221 -3.72 -16.52 -3.10
CA SER A 221 -4.12 -17.87 -2.68
C SER A 221 -5.63 -18.06 -2.67
N HIS A 222 -6.39 -17.05 -2.23
CA HIS A 222 -7.86 -17.12 -2.14
C HIS A 222 -8.50 -17.25 -3.52
N PHE A 223 -7.99 -16.53 -4.52
CA PHE A 223 -8.45 -16.63 -5.91
C PHE A 223 -7.78 -17.78 -6.69
N GLY A 224 -6.85 -18.53 -6.09
CA GLY A 224 -6.12 -19.60 -6.77
C GLY A 224 -5.12 -19.11 -7.82
N HIS A 225 -4.69 -17.86 -7.71
CA HIS A 225 -3.79 -17.21 -8.65
C HIS A 225 -2.34 -17.41 -8.22
N ARG A 226 -1.52 -17.99 -9.11
CA ARG A 226 -0.08 -18.19 -8.85
C ARG A 226 0.79 -17.00 -9.24
N ARG A 227 0.30 -16.19 -10.19
CA ARG A 227 1.01 -15.05 -10.78
C ARG A 227 0.00 -13.98 -11.21
N VAL A 228 0.44 -12.74 -11.16
CA VAL A 228 -0.18 -11.57 -11.80
C VAL A 228 0.81 -10.97 -12.79
N ASP A 229 0.31 -10.53 -13.95
CA ASP A 229 1.16 -10.00 -15.01
C ASP A 229 1.42 -8.50 -14.82
N VAL A 230 0.43 -7.78 -14.30
CA VAL A 230 0.57 -6.38 -13.87
C VAL A 230 0.00 -6.24 -12.46
N LEU A 231 0.77 -5.61 -11.57
CA LEU A 231 0.33 -5.17 -10.25
C LEU A 231 0.45 -3.65 -10.20
N LYS A 232 -0.67 -2.93 -10.20
CA LYS A 232 -0.73 -1.48 -9.94
C LYS A 232 -0.99 -1.26 -8.46
N VAL A 233 -0.23 -0.39 -7.83
CA VAL A 233 -0.32 -0.06 -6.41
C VAL A 233 -0.31 1.44 -6.22
N ASP A 234 -1.41 1.92 -5.65
CA ASP A 234 -1.63 3.31 -5.26
C ASP A 234 -2.48 3.29 -3.99
N LEU A 235 -1.87 3.53 -2.83
CA LEU A 235 -2.47 3.27 -1.52
C LEU A 235 -2.22 4.39 -0.53
N GLU A 236 -2.12 5.64 -0.99
CA GLU A 236 -2.10 6.83 -0.14
C GLU A 236 -1.13 6.71 1.05
N SER A 237 0.15 6.43 0.76
CA SER A 237 1.26 6.24 1.70
C SER A 237 1.37 4.83 2.32
N ALA A 238 0.38 3.96 2.18
CA ALA A 238 0.50 2.57 2.67
C ALA A 238 1.42 1.71 1.81
N GLU A 239 1.82 2.18 0.62
CA GLU A 239 2.70 1.49 -0.32
C GLU A 239 4.02 1.09 0.34
N TRP A 240 4.55 1.91 1.24
CA TRP A 240 5.80 1.65 1.95
C TRP A 240 5.77 0.33 2.74
N LYS A 241 4.74 0.14 3.56
CA LYS A 241 4.59 -1.08 4.36
C LYS A 241 4.15 -2.28 3.52
N ILE A 242 3.35 -2.04 2.49
CA ILE A 242 2.98 -3.08 1.54
C ILE A 242 4.23 -3.58 0.80
N LEU A 243 5.03 -2.69 0.23
CA LEU A 243 6.25 -3.02 -0.51
C LEU A 243 7.25 -3.77 0.37
N GLU A 244 7.48 -3.30 1.61
CA GLU A 244 8.27 -4.03 2.62
C GLU A 244 7.75 -5.46 2.79
N ASN A 245 6.45 -5.65 2.96
CA ASN A 245 5.86 -6.99 3.11
C ASN A 245 6.01 -7.84 1.84
N LEU A 246 5.80 -7.26 0.65
CA LEU A 246 5.95 -7.96 -0.62
C LEU A 246 7.37 -8.49 -0.83
N ILE A 247 8.39 -7.71 -0.43
CA ILE A 247 9.80 -8.12 -0.46
C ILE A 247 10.06 -9.23 0.57
N LEU A 248 9.68 -9.01 1.83
CA LEU A 248 9.95 -9.96 2.91
C LEU A 248 9.27 -11.32 2.72
N GLU A 249 8.09 -11.34 2.10
CA GLU A 249 7.33 -12.57 1.80
C GLU A 249 7.61 -13.15 0.42
N GLN A 250 8.52 -12.54 -0.37
CA GLN A 250 8.85 -12.95 -1.73
C GLN A 250 7.60 -13.05 -2.63
N VAL A 251 6.69 -12.08 -2.49
CA VAL A 251 5.48 -12.01 -3.32
C VAL A 251 5.80 -11.41 -4.69
N LEU A 252 6.84 -10.58 -4.78
CA LEU A 252 7.25 -9.96 -6.04
C LEU A 252 7.67 -10.98 -7.12
N ASP A 253 8.11 -12.18 -6.74
CA ASP A 253 8.41 -13.28 -7.68
C ASP A 253 7.16 -13.75 -8.46
N SER A 254 5.98 -13.51 -7.90
CA SER A 254 4.68 -13.77 -8.52
C SER A 254 4.13 -12.57 -9.32
N VAL A 255 4.91 -11.51 -9.51
CA VAL A 255 4.50 -10.28 -10.21
C VAL A 255 5.33 -10.11 -11.48
N GLY A 256 4.68 -9.91 -12.63
CA GLY A 256 5.35 -9.64 -13.90
C GLY A 256 5.89 -8.21 -14.01
N LEU A 257 4.99 -7.23 -13.88
CA LEU A 257 5.29 -5.81 -13.89
C LEU A 257 4.65 -5.16 -12.66
N LEU A 258 5.45 -4.49 -11.84
CA LEU A 258 4.98 -3.66 -10.74
C LEU A 258 4.90 -2.20 -11.22
N LEU A 259 3.71 -1.62 -11.15
CA LEU A 259 3.46 -0.20 -11.31
C LEU A 259 3.17 0.36 -9.93
N LEU A 260 4.00 1.30 -9.47
CA LEU A 260 3.94 1.83 -8.12
C LEU A 260 3.92 3.36 -8.14
N GLU A 261 2.94 3.96 -7.46
CA GLU A 261 2.91 5.38 -7.15
C GLU A 261 3.38 5.51 -5.70
N LEU A 262 4.41 6.32 -5.49
CA LEU A 262 4.99 6.50 -4.16
C LEU A 262 4.56 7.85 -3.59
N HIS A 263 3.61 7.80 -2.68
CA HIS A 263 3.22 8.91 -1.84
C HIS A 263 4.32 9.18 -0.80
N LEU A 264 4.94 10.36 -0.89
CA LEU A 264 6.02 10.78 0.01
C LEU A 264 5.51 11.48 1.28
N GLN A 265 4.23 11.87 1.31
CA GLN A 265 3.61 12.42 2.52
C GLN A 265 3.47 11.33 3.57
N TRP A 266 4.10 11.50 4.73
CA TRP A 266 4.07 10.48 5.77
C TRP A 266 2.79 10.59 6.61
N ALA A 267 1.71 9.94 6.18
CA ALA A 267 0.49 9.83 6.98
C ALA A 267 0.64 8.74 8.08
N GLY A 268 1.45 9.00 9.10
CA GLY A 268 1.28 8.37 10.41
C GLY A 268 1.71 6.89 10.57
N PHE A 269 2.75 6.42 9.87
CA PHE A 269 3.44 5.21 10.35
C PHE A 269 4.38 5.62 11.47
N GLU A 270 4.20 5.06 12.67
CA GLU A 270 5.09 5.23 13.82
C GLU A 270 6.51 4.71 13.48
N VAL A 271 7.30 5.49 12.77
CA VAL A 271 8.74 5.26 12.61
C VAL A 271 9.43 6.08 13.67
N GLY A 272 9.86 5.39 14.73
CA GLY A 272 10.72 5.98 15.76
C GLY A 272 12.17 6.00 15.29
N GLY A 273 12.91 7.05 15.64
CA GLY A 273 14.31 7.23 15.26
C GLY A 273 14.69 8.71 15.27
N ASP A 274 15.95 9.02 15.00
CA ASP A 274 16.35 10.38 14.60
C ASP A 274 15.87 10.66 13.16
N GLU A 275 15.82 11.94 12.76
CA GLU A 275 15.32 12.34 11.43
C GLU A 275 16.00 11.57 10.26
N PRO A 276 17.33 11.34 10.27
CA PRO A 276 17.98 10.52 9.25
C PRO A 276 17.53 9.05 9.26
N SER A 277 17.31 8.45 10.43
CA SER A 277 16.80 7.07 10.54
C SER A 277 15.37 6.94 10.02
N VAL A 278 14.55 7.98 10.17
CA VAL A 278 13.19 8.04 9.63
C VAL A 278 13.23 8.01 8.10
N VAL A 279 14.11 8.78 7.46
CA VAL A 279 14.27 8.79 5.99
C VAL A 279 14.87 7.49 5.44
N ARG A 280 15.62 6.74 6.25
CA ARG A 280 16.20 5.45 5.84
C ARG A 280 15.21 4.29 5.85
N TYR A 281 14.09 4.41 6.58
CA TYR A 281 13.06 3.37 6.64
C TYR A 281 12.26 3.33 5.33
#